data_AF-A0A926M2B2-F1
#
_entry.id   AF-A0A926M2B2-F1
#
_cell.length_a   1.000
_cell.length_b   1.000
_cell.length_c   1.000
_cell.angle_alpha   90.00
_cell.angle_beta   90.00
_cell.angle_gamma   90.00
#
_symmetry.space_group_name_H-M   'P 1'
#
loop_
_entity.id
_entity.type
_entity.pdbx_description
1 polymer ?
#
loop_
_entity_poly.entity_id
_entity_poly.type
_entity_poly.pdbx_seq_one_letter_code
_entity_poly.pdbx_strand_id
1 'polypeptide(L)' 'MKKKLIISLSLSWLLIVGYLTWYNGLKSSGRYKGFNWEEWLWFGLIPLLAIYFFYFIWKPEAFKNVIKDIKSLFN' A
#
# COMPACT_ATOMS: atom_id res chain seq x y z
N MET A 1 -3.55 -20.36 -0.64
CA MET A 1 -3.00 -19.79 0.62
C MET A 1 -2.05 -18.61 0.38
N LYS A 2 -0.99 -18.72 -0.43
CA LYS A 2 0.01 -17.64 -0.62
C LYS A 2 -0.57 -16.27 -1.00
N LYS A 3 -1.49 -16.21 -1.96
CA LYS A 3 -2.15 -14.95 -2.39
C LYS A 3 -2.93 -14.28 -1.25
N LYS A 4 -3.72 -15.06 -0.50
CA LYS A 4 -4.49 -14.55 0.65
C LYS A 4 -3.55 -13.96 1.71
N LEU A 5 -2.45 -14.64 2.01
CA LEU A 5 -1.44 -14.15 2.95
C LEU A 5 -0.81 -12.83 2.50
N ILE A 6 -0.41 -12.71 1.22
CA ILE A 6 0.19 -11.48 0.68
C ILE A 6 -0.80 -10.31 0.79
N ILE A 7 -2.07 -10.53 0.45
CA ILE A 7 -3.11 -9.51 0.56
C ILE A 7 -3.34 -9.12 2.03
N SER A 8 -3.44 -10.09 2.93
CA SER A 8 -3.58 -9.84 4.37
C SER A 8 -2.39 -9.06 4.93
N LEU A 9 -1.16 -9.42 4.56
CA LEU A 9 0.05 -8.69 4.99
C LEU A 9 0.08 -7.27 4.41
N SER A 10 -0.33 -7.08 3.16
CA SER A 10 -0.43 -5.75 2.53
C SER A 10 -1.44 -4.86 3.25
N LEU A 11 -2.60 -5.41 3.59
CA LEU A 11 -3.63 -4.70 4.34
C LEU A 11 -3.15 -4.37 5.77
N SER A 12 -2.59 -5.36 6.48
CA SER A 12 -2.03 -5.16 7.81
C SER A 12 -0.94 -4.09 7.82
N TRP A 13 -0.08 -4.05 6.81
CA TRP A 13 0.94 -3.00 6.67
C TRP A 13 0.32 -1.60 6.60
N LEU A 14 -0.66 -1.40 5.70
CA LEU A 14 -1.32 -0.11 5.56
C LEU A 14 -2.01 0.35 6.84
N LEU A 15 -2.65 -0.59 7.56
CA LEU A 15 -3.32 -0.31 8.83
C LEU A 15 -2.33 0.02 9.95
N ILE A 16 -1.24 -0.74 10.07
CA ILE A 16 -0.20 -0.50 11.07
C ILE A 16 0.45 0.86 10.85
N VAL A 17 0.89 1.16 9.62
CA VAL A 17 1.48 2.46 9.31
C VAL A 17 0.46 3.58 9.53
N GLY A 18 -0.80 3.38 9.14
CA GLY A 18 -1.88 4.34 9.40
C GLY A 18 -2.04 4.65 10.89
N TYR A 19 -2.08 3.62 11.73
CA TYR A 19 -2.15 3.79 13.17
C TYR A 19 -0.93 4.56 13.71
N LEU A 20 0.28 4.22 13.26
CA LEU A 20 1.50 4.89 13.69
C LEU A 20 1.50 6.36 13.28
N THR A 21 1.12 6.68 12.04
CA THR A 21 1.04 8.04 11.53
C THR A 21 -0.01 8.87 12.28
N TRP A 22 -1.17 8.28 12.58
CA TRP A 22 -2.17 8.93 13.42
C TRP A 22 -1.63 9.25 14.81
N TYR A 23 -1.01 8.26 15.46
CA TYR A 23 -0.42 8.39 16.78
C TYR A 23 0.69 9.45 16.81
N ASN A 24 1.52 9.49 15.77
CA ASN A 24 2.57 10.50 15.62
C ASN A 24 1.98 11.90 15.52
N GLY A 25 0.95 12.08 14.69
CA GLY A 25 0.30 13.38 14.54
C GLY A 25 -0.39 13.86 15.82
N LEU A 26 -0.97 12.96 16.63
CA LEU A 26 -1.49 13.29 17.95
C LEU A 26 -0.39 13.73 18.94
N LYS A 27 0.81 13.16 18.82
CA LYS A 27 1.97 13.50 19.67
C LYS A 27 2.78 14.71 19.19
N SER A 28 2.64 15.12 17.93
CA SER A 28 3.42 16.21 17.34
C SER A 28 3.25 17.53 18.12
N SER A 29 4.30 18.32 18.32
CA SER A 29 4.21 19.61 19.04
C SER A 29 3.55 20.74 18.22
N GLY A 30 3.15 20.45 16.98
CA GLY A 30 2.55 21.41 16.06
C GLY A 30 1.09 21.75 16.38
N ARG A 31 0.57 22.77 15.69
CA ARG A 31 -0.82 23.21 15.81
C ARG A 31 -1.81 22.16 15.29
N TYR A 32 -1.42 21.36 14.30
CA TYR A 32 -2.26 20.32 13.73
C TYR A 32 -2.05 19.00 14.46
N LYS A 33 -3.12 18.53 15.11
CA LYS A 33 -3.19 17.22 15.76
C LYS A 33 -4.14 16.36 14.95
N GLY A 34 -3.64 15.33 14.31
CA GLY A 34 -4.48 14.51 13.45
C GLY A 34 -3.67 13.57 12.58
N PHE A 35 -4.36 12.92 11.64
CA PHE A 35 -3.72 12.00 10.72
C PHE A 35 -2.89 12.76 9.68
N ASN A 36 -1.59 12.48 9.62
CA ASN A 36 -0.72 13.07 8.60
C ASN A 36 -0.77 12.23 7.32
N TRP A 37 -1.60 12.64 6.37
CA TRP A 37 -1.77 11.91 5.10
C TRP A 37 -0.48 11.77 4.29
N GLU A 38 0.37 12.79 4.29
CA GLU A 38 1.63 12.74 3.53
C GLU A 38 2.57 11.69 4.10
N GLU A 39 2.72 11.64 5.43
CA GLU A 39 3.53 10.62 6.11
C GLU A 39 3.01 9.21 5.83
N TRP A 40 1.69 9.01 5.90
CA TRP A 40 1.11 7.70 5.61
C TRP A 40 1.28 7.28 4.14
N LEU A 41 1.17 8.23 3.20
CA LEU A 41 1.41 7.94 1.78
C LEU A 41 2.88 7.55 1.54
N TRP A 42 3.82 8.29 2.12
CA TRP A 42 5.26 8.06 1.93
C TRP A 42 5.78 6.79 2.62
N PHE A 43 5.26 6.43 3.79
CA PHE A 43 5.74 5.26 4.54
C PHE A 43 4.84 4.03 4.43
N GLY A 44 3.57 4.21 4.08
CA GLY A 44 2.58 3.14 3.95
C GLY A 44 2.41 2.72 2.49
N LEU A 45 1.83 3.61 1.68
CA LEU A 45 1.35 3.27 0.34
C LEU A 45 2.50 3.15 -0.68
N ILE A 46 3.37 4.15 -0.76
CA ILE A 46 4.45 4.19 -1.76
C ILE A 46 5.39 2.98 -1.64
N PRO A 47 5.88 2.58 -0.46
CA PRO A 47 6.77 1.42 -0.33
C PRO A 47 6.08 0.11 -0.72
N LEU A 48 4.80 -0.04 -0.37
CA LEU A 48 4.01 -1.21 -0.75
C LEU A 48 3.87 -1.28 -2.28
N LEU A 49 3.49 -0.18 -2.93
CA LEU A 49 3.38 -0.13 -4.39
C LEU A 49 4.73 -0.33 -5.08
N ALA A 50 5.81 0.22 -4.54
CA ALA A 50 7.16 0.09 -5.09
C ALA A 50 7.56 -1.39 -5.23
N ILE A 51 7.26 -2.22 -4.24
CA ILE A 51 7.52 -3.67 -4.30
C ILE A 51 6.82 -4.30 -5.51
N TYR A 52 5.54 -3.98 -5.73
CA TYR A 52 4.79 -4.49 -6.88
C TYR A 52 5.31 -3.92 -8.20
N PHE A 53 5.68 -2.63 -8.25
CA PHE A 53 6.30 -2.01 -9.41
C PHE A 53 7.59 -2.70 -9.82
N PHE A 54 8.53 -2.90 -8.89
CA PHE A 54 9.77 -3.62 -9.16
C PHE A 54 9.51 -5.07 -9.59
N TYR A 55 8.56 -5.74 -8.94
CA TYR A 55 8.15 -7.08 -9.35
C TYR A 55 7.66 -7.12 -10.81
N PHE A 56 6.86 -6.14 -11.24
CA PHE A 56 6.37 -6.06 -12.62
C PHE A 56 7.46 -5.69 -13.63
N ILE A 57 8.43 -4.85 -13.26
CA ILE A 57 9.60 -4.57 -14.09
C ILE A 57 10.38 -5.85 -14.36
N TRP A 58 10.61 -6.68 -13.34
CA TRP A 58 11.33 -7.94 -13.49
C TRP A 58 10.50 -9.06 -14.13
N LYS A 59 9.17 -9.02 -14.01
CA LYS A 59 8.26 -10.04 -14.54
C LYS A 59 7.10 -9.39 -15.29
N PRO A 60 7.33 -8.88 -16.52
CA PRO A 60 6.30 -8.17 -17.29
C PRO A 60 5.09 -9.04 -17.62
N GLU A 61 5.25 -10.36 -17.74
CA GLU A 61 4.12 -11.28 -17.98
C GLU A 61 3.12 -11.31 -16.81
N ALA A 62 3.59 -11.12 -15.57
CA ALA A 62 2.70 -11.00 -14.43
C ALA A 62 1.82 -9.74 -14.54
N PHE A 63 2.36 -8.63 -15.05
CA PHE A 63 1.61 -7.41 -15.30
C PHE A 63 0.58 -7.59 -16.41
N LYS A 64 0.94 -8.23 -17.53
CA LYS A 64 -0.01 -8.53 -18.62
C LYS A 64 -1.21 -9.34 -18.12
N ASN A 65 -0.97 -10.35 -17.27
CA ASN A 65 -2.03 -11.15 -16.69
C ASN A 65 -2.97 -10.32 -15.81
N VAL A 66 -2.44 -9.42 -14.98
CA VAL A 66 -3.26 -8.50 -14.17
C VAL A 66 -4.15 -7.63 -15.05
N ILE A 67 -3.61 -7.05 -16.12
CA ILE A 67 -4.39 -6.23 -17.06
C ILE A 67 -5.47 -7.06 -17.76
N LYS A 68 -5.16 -8.30 -18.15
CA LYS A 68 -6.13 -9.22 -18.74
C LYS A 68 -7.27 -9.54 -17.77
N ASP A 69 -6.93 -9.85 -16.52
CA ASP A 69 -7.91 -10.15 -15.47
C ASP A 69 -8.82 -8.94 -15.24
N ILE A 70 -8.26 -7.72 -15.13
CA ILE A 70 -9.03 -6.48 -14.99
C ILE A 70 -9.98 -6.29 -16.17
N LYS A 71 -9.49 -6.45 -17.42
CA LYS A 71 -10.35 -6.33 -18.61
C LYS A 71 -11.50 -7.32 -18.60
N SER A 72 -11.27 -8.54 -18.12
CA SER A 72 -12.31 -9.57 -18.02
C SER A 72 -13.42 -9.26 -17.01
N LEU A 73 -13.22 -8.28 -16.12
CA LEU A 73 -14.26 -7.83 -15.19
C LEU A 73 -15.26 -6.85 -15.84
N PHE A 74 -14.89 -6.25 -16.98
CA PHE A 74 -15.69 -5.21 -17.65
C PHE A 74 -16.17 -5.61 -19.05
N ASN A 75 -15.80 -6.81 -19.52
CA ASN A 75 -16.32 -7.44 -20.73
C ASN A 75 -17.38 -8.48 -20.36
#